data_AF-A0A920GK11-F1
#
_entry.id   AF-A0A920GK11-F1
#
_cell.length_a   1.000
_cell.length_b   1.000
_cell.length_c   1.000
_cell.angle_alpha   90.00
_cell.angle_beta   90.00
_cell.angle_gamma   90.00
#
_symmetry.space_group_name_H-M   'P 1'
#
loop_
_entity.id
_entity.type
_entity.pdbx_description
1 polymer ?
#
loop_
_entity_poly.entity_id
_entity_poly.type
_entity_poly.pdbx_seq_one_letter_code
_entity_poly.pdbx_strand_id
1 'polypeptide(L)'
;MVGHLEVPTLEQTKGLPSSLSPSIIHDLLVKELGFDGLVVTDALNMKGVSDYSGNQSSSLGSFLAGADLLLIPDDLPIAFEDIRNAFVSGAITEERLAHSVKKILNAKFDAKLHKSKLVLGDSLHQDIESSDAAKLNHQLAEASLTVIQNKNQILPIQQFENTNIAYVKIGAATGDYFLDRMRHYTSIES
;
A
#
# COMPACT_ATOMS: atom_id res chain seq x y z
N MET A 1 -6.15 5.88 -2.52
CA MET A 1 -5.25 5.34 -3.56
C MET A 1 -6.07 4.48 -4.50
N VAL A 2 -5.83 4.53 -5.80
CA VAL A 2 -6.58 3.78 -6.82
C VAL A 2 -5.67 2.70 -7.40
N GLY A 3 -6.03 1.43 -7.20
CA GLY A 3 -5.31 0.28 -7.73
C GLY A 3 -5.51 0.06 -9.24
N HIS A 4 -4.88 -0.99 -9.76
CA HIS A 4 -4.95 -1.38 -11.17
C HIS A 4 -5.85 -2.61 -11.36
N LEU A 5 -7.17 -2.40 -11.30
CA LEU A 5 -8.17 -3.47 -11.38
C LEU A 5 -9.06 -3.28 -12.60
N GLU A 6 -9.31 -4.34 -13.36
CA GLU A 6 -10.39 -4.37 -14.35
C GLU A 6 -11.72 -4.64 -13.63
N VAL A 7 -12.67 -3.72 -13.73
CA VAL A 7 -13.99 -3.83 -13.07
C VAL A 7 -15.10 -3.62 -14.10
N PRO A 8 -15.51 -4.67 -14.85
CA PRO A 8 -16.40 -4.54 -16.00
C PRO A 8 -17.78 -3.94 -15.72
N THR A 9 -18.25 -4.02 -14.47
CA THR A 9 -19.52 -3.44 -14.05
C THR A 9 -19.45 -1.92 -13.87
N LEU A 10 -18.25 -1.35 -13.67
CA LEU A 10 -18.02 0.08 -13.47
C LEU A 10 -17.30 0.73 -14.67
N GLU A 11 -16.53 -0.05 -15.42
CA GLU A 11 -15.81 0.38 -16.62
C GLU A 11 -16.11 -0.57 -17.78
N GLN A 12 -16.71 -0.03 -18.84
CA GLN A 12 -17.15 -0.82 -20.00
C GLN A 12 -16.00 -1.13 -20.97
N THR A 13 -14.92 -0.36 -20.91
CA THR A 13 -13.72 -0.56 -21.73
C THR A 13 -12.95 -1.76 -21.22
N LYS A 14 -13.08 -2.89 -21.91
CA LYS A 14 -12.39 -4.13 -21.56
C LYS A 14 -10.87 -3.92 -21.46
N GLY A 15 -10.28 -4.43 -20.38
CA GLY A 15 -8.86 -4.32 -20.08
C GLY A 15 -8.40 -2.93 -19.62
N LEU A 16 -9.29 -1.94 -19.48
CA LEU A 16 -8.93 -0.64 -18.90
C LEU A 16 -8.88 -0.76 -17.36
N PRO A 17 -7.72 -0.59 -16.73
CA PRO A 17 -7.62 -0.65 -15.27
C PRO A 17 -8.25 0.59 -14.62
N SER A 18 -8.75 0.42 -13.39
CA SER A 18 -9.42 1.46 -12.61
C SER A 18 -8.61 2.76 -12.45
N SER A 19 -7.28 2.67 -12.40
CA SER A 19 -6.40 3.83 -12.32
C SER A 19 -6.38 4.71 -13.58
N LEU A 20 -6.84 4.18 -14.72
CA LEU A 20 -6.94 4.87 -16.01
C LEU A 20 -8.38 5.20 -16.40
N SER A 21 -9.37 4.87 -15.56
CA SER A 21 -10.79 5.00 -15.89
C SER A 21 -11.38 6.31 -15.33
N PRO A 22 -11.82 7.25 -16.19
CA PRO A 22 -12.58 8.42 -15.74
C PRO A 22 -13.92 8.04 -15.10
N SER A 23 -14.55 6.96 -15.58
CA SER A 23 -15.81 6.44 -15.02
C SER A 23 -15.65 6.08 -13.54
N ILE A 24 -14.51 5.50 -13.17
CA ILE A 24 -14.24 5.08 -11.79
C ILE A 24 -13.68 6.24 -10.96
N ILE A 25 -12.69 6.98 -11.47
CA ILE A 25 -12.03 8.02 -10.68
C ILE A 25 -12.89 9.29 -10.60
N HIS A 26 -13.33 9.82 -11.74
CA HIS A 26 -14.04 11.09 -11.77
C HIS A 26 -15.52 10.91 -11.46
N ASP A 27 -16.21 10.02 -12.18
CA ASP A 27 -17.66 9.92 -12.06
C ASP A 27 -18.09 9.22 -10.77
N LEU A 28 -17.49 8.08 -10.41
CA LEU A 28 -17.81 7.40 -9.16
C LEU A 28 -17.13 8.04 -7.95
N LEU A 29 -15.79 8.04 -7.88
CA LEU A 29 -15.10 8.46 -6.65
C LEU A 29 -15.26 9.96 -6.35
N VAL A 30 -15.07 10.83 -7.35
CA VAL A 30 -15.13 12.28 -7.13
C VAL A 30 -16.58 12.80 -7.14
N LYS A 31 -17.37 12.52 -8.17
CA LYS A 31 -18.72 13.09 -8.28
C LYS A 31 -19.75 12.37 -7.41
N GLU A 32 -19.88 11.04 -7.52
CA GLU A 32 -20.94 10.30 -6.83
C GLU A 32 -20.66 10.14 -5.34
N LEU A 33 -19.44 9.71 -4.98
CA LEU A 33 -19.02 9.52 -3.58
C LEU A 33 -18.55 10.82 -2.91
N GLY A 34 -18.36 11.90 -3.67
CA GLY A 34 -18.01 13.22 -3.14
C GLY A 34 -16.60 13.29 -2.55
N PHE A 35 -15.65 12.48 -3.03
CA PHE A 35 -14.29 12.48 -2.51
C PHE A 35 -13.53 13.74 -2.94
N ASP A 36 -13.21 14.61 -1.97
CA ASP A 36 -12.44 15.85 -2.20
C ASP A 36 -10.95 15.73 -1.78
N GLY A 37 -10.52 14.56 -1.32
CA GLY A 37 -9.12 14.31 -0.94
C GLY A 37 -8.16 14.20 -2.13
N LEU A 38 -6.91 13.85 -1.83
CA LEU A 38 -5.87 13.63 -2.82
C LEU A 38 -6.04 12.24 -3.49
N VAL A 39 -6.30 12.21 -4.79
CA VAL A 39 -6.37 10.96 -5.56
C VAL A 39 -4.96 10.55 -5.98
N VAL A 40 -4.46 9.45 -5.40
CA VAL A 40 -3.13 8.90 -5.69
C VAL A 40 -3.28 7.58 -6.43
N THR A 41 -2.53 7.36 -7.50
CA THR A 41 -2.47 6.04 -8.16
C THR A 41 -1.72 5.03 -7.29
N ASP A 42 -1.95 3.74 -7.48
CA ASP A 42 -0.94 2.73 -7.15
C ASP A 42 0.26 2.86 -8.12
N ALA A 43 1.33 2.08 -7.87
CA ALA A 43 2.59 2.20 -8.60
C ALA A 43 2.42 1.89 -10.09
N LEU A 44 2.63 2.90 -10.95
CA LEU A 44 2.35 2.83 -12.39
C LEU A 44 3.34 1.95 -13.18
N ASN A 45 4.42 1.52 -12.55
CA ASN A 45 5.36 0.53 -13.09
C ASN A 45 4.90 -0.93 -12.85
N MET A 46 3.75 -1.15 -12.22
CA MET A 46 3.18 -2.49 -12.04
C MET A 46 2.55 -3.01 -13.34
N LYS A 47 2.72 -4.31 -13.59
CA LYS A 47 2.17 -5.01 -14.78
C LYS A 47 0.66 -4.89 -14.95
N GLY A 48 -0.07 -4.62 -13.87
CA GLY A 48 -1.52 -4.38 -13.93
C GLY A 48 -1.91 -3.13 -14.72
N VAL A 49 -0.97 -2.23 -15.01
CA VAL A 49 -1.19 -1.01 -15.81
C VAL A 49 -0.10 -0.77 -16.86
N SER A 50 1.15 -1.19 -16.63
CA SER A 50 2.24 -0.99 -17.59
C SER A 50 2.03 -1.78 -18.90
N ASP A 51 1.37 -2.93 -18.82
CA ASP A 51 1.09 -3.79 -19.99
C ASP A 51 -0.14 -3.31 -20.78
N TYR A 52 -0.84 -2.26 -20.32
CA TYR A 52 -1.97 -1.69 -21.03
C TYR A 52 -1.49 -0.99 -22.31
N SER A 53 -1.79 -1.59 -23.46
CA SER A 53 -1.45 -1.09 -24.80
C SER A 53 -2.40 0.01 -25.28
N GLY A 54 -2.49 1.09 -24.50
CA GLY A 54 -3.18 2.31 -24.90
C GLY A 54 -2.34 3.20 -25.81
N ASN A 55 -2.98 4.14 -26.50
CA ASN A 55 -2.29 5.17 -27.31
C ASN A 55 -1.60 6.26 -26.45
N GLN A 56 -1.62 6.13 -25.13
CA GLN A 56 -1.14 7.13 -24.16
C GLN A 56 -0.37 6.41 -23.06
N SER A 57 0.64 7.06 -22.47
CA SER A 57 1.30 6.52 -21.29
C SER A 57 0.33 6.38 -20.12
N SER A 58 0.60 5.41 -19.24
CA SER A 58 -0.18 5.17 -18.03
C SER A 58 -0.24 6.41 -17.12
N SER A 59 0.80 7.23 -17.12
CA SER A 59 0.87 8.48 -16.38
C SER A 59 -0.09 9.53 -16.91
N LEU A 60 -0.07 9.80 -18.22
CA LEU A 60 -1.00 10.75 -18.84
C LEU A 60 -2.44 10.26 -18.70
N GLY A 61 -2.70 8.98 -19.00
CA GLY A 61 -4.04 8.40 -18.87
C GLY A 61 -4.59 8.52 -17.45
N SER A 62 -3.78 8.22 -16.42
CA SER A 62 -4.21 8.34 -15.02
C SER A 62 -4.52 9.78 -14.62
N PHE A 63 -3.70 10.74 -15.07
CA PHE A 63 -3.94 12.15 -14.79
C PHE A 63 -5.24 12.65 -15.45
N LEU A 64 -5.46 12.28 -16.72
CA LEU A 64 -6.67 12.60 -17.47
C LEU A 64 -7.92 11.94 -16.85
N ALA A 65 -7.79 10.74 -16.29
CA ALA A 65 -8.86 10.06 -15.57
C ALA A 65 -9.26 10.75 -14.26
N GLY A 66 -8.40 11.62 -13.71
CA GLY A 66 -8.69 12.39 -12.51
C GLY A 66 -7.72 12.20 -11.36
N ALA A 67 -6.63 11.44 -11.54
CA ALA A 67 -5.59 11.33 -10.51
C ALA A 67 -4.91 12.68 -10.26
N ASP A 68 -4.56 12.93 -9.00
CA ASP A 68 -3.84 14.14 -8.58
C ASP A 68 -2.34 13.87 -8.45
N LEU A 69 -1.95 12.66 -8.01
CA LEU A 69 -0.57 12.25 -7.80
C LEU A 69 -0.31 10.88 -8.44
N LEU A 70 0.73 10.83 -9.28
CA LEU A 70 1.14 9.65 -10.02
C LEU A 70 2.28 8.95 -9.27
N LEU A 71 2.01 7.77 -8.71
CA LEU A 71 2.97 7.01 -7.93
C LEU A 71 3.85 6.15 -8.85
N ILE A 72 5.17 6.33 -8.76
CA ILE A 72 6.20 5.54 -9.49
C ILE A 72 5.83 5.32 -10.96
N PRO A 73 5.89 6.37 -11.81
CA PRO A 73 5.80 6.20 -13.26
C PRO A 73 6.77 5.13 -13.78
N ASP A 74 6.34 4.36 -14.78
CA ASP A 74 7.19 3.33 -15.40
C ASP A 74 8.47 3.92 -16.01
N ASP A 75 8.33 5.00 -16.79
CA ASP A 75 9.42 5.83 -17.28
C ASP A 75 9.13 7.31 -16.93
N LEU A 76 9.90 7.86 -15.99
CA LEU A 76 9.70 9.21 -15.49
C LEU A 76 9.97 10.31 -16.55
N PRO A 77 11.09 10.29 -17.31
CA PRO A 77 11.29 11.21 -18.43
C PRO A 77 10.13 11.22 -19.42
N ILE A 78 9.66 10.06 -19.88
CA ILE A 78 8.55 9.97 -20.84
C ILE A 78 7.26 10.52 -20.21
N ALA A 79 6.95 10.12 -18.96
CA ALA A 79 5.77 10.61 -18.25
C ALA A 79 5.77 12.15 -18.11
N PHE A 80 6.93 12.74 -17.80
CA PHE A 80 7.06 14.19 -17.70
C PHE A 80 6.82 14.88 -19.05
N GLU A 81 7.45 14.39 -20.12
CA GLU A 81 7.29 14.94 -21.46
C GLU A 81 5.85 14.83 -21.96
N ASP A 82 5.18 13.70 -21.71
CA ASP A 82 3.78 13.49 -22.08
C ASP A 82 2.83 14.49 -21.40
N ILE A 83 2.97 14.66 -20.08
CA ILE A 83 2.16 15.63 -19.32
C ILE A 83 2.47 17.05 -19.80
N ARG A 84 3.74 17.39 -20.01
CA ARG A 84 4.15 18.73 -20.48
C ARG A 84 3.56 19.02 -21.87
N ASN A 85 3.65 18.06 -22.78
CA ASN A 85 3.14 18.22 -24.14
C ASN A 85 1.60 18.29 -24.14
N ALA A 86 0.93 17.49 -23.31
CA ALA A 86 -0.53 17.56 -23.12
C ALA A 86 -0.96 18.92 -22.53
N PHE A 87 -0.17 19.51 -21.64
CA PHE A 87 -0.41 20.87 -21.13
C PHE A 87 -0.19 21.94 -22.20
N VAL A 88 0.94 21.93 -22.91
CA VAL A 88 1.26 22.93 -23.95
C VAL A 88 0.26 22.88 -25.12
N SER A 89 -0.22 21.69 -25.47
CA SER A 89 -1.24 21.51 -26.52
C SER A 89 -2.67 21.87 -26.09
N GLY A 90 -2.90 22.11 -24.80
CA GLY A 90 -4.22 22.43 -24.23
C GLY A 90 -5.09 21.22 -23.91
N ALA A 91 -4.59 19.99 -24.05
CA ALA A 91 -5.29 18.78 -23.60
C ALA A 91 -5.43 18.73 -22.07
N ILE A 92 -4.48 19.32 -21.34
CA ILE A 92 -4.59 19.60 -19.91
C ILE A 92 -4.74 21.10 -19.73
N THR A 93 -5.81 21.55 -19.08
CA THR A 93 -6.00 22.98 -18.78
C THR A 93 -5.20 23.40 -17.55
N GLU A 94 -4.89 24.70 -17.46
CA GLU A 94 -4.30 25.34 -16.27
C GLU A 94 -5.11 25.03 -15.02
N GLU A 95 -6.45 25.11 -15.10
CA GLU A 95 -7.35 24.87 -13.98
C GLU A 95 -7.27 23.41 -13.51
N ARG A 96 -7.24 22.45 -14.45
CA ARG A 96 -7.14 21.02 -14.12
C ARG A 96 -5.81 20.69 -13.43
N LEU A 97 -4.71 21.28 -13.89
CA LEU A 97 -3.39 21.11 -13.28
C LEU A 97 -3.32 21.80 -11.91
N ALA A 98 -3.78 23.05 -11.82
CA ALA A 98 -3.81 23.82 -10.58
C ALA A 98 -4.67 23.14 -9.51
N HIS A 99 -5.75 22.47 -9.88
CA HIS A 99 -6.58 21.67 -8.97
C HIS A 99 -5.75 20.58 -8.26
N SER A 100 -5.03 19.74 -9.01
CA SER A 100 -4.17 18.70 -8.43
C SER A 100 -3.06 19.30 -7.57
N VAL A 101 -2.39 20.34 -8.07
CA VAL A 101 -1.27 21.00 -7.36
C VAL A 101 -1.76 21.60 -6.04
N LYS A 102 -2.92 22.24 -6.02
CA LYS A 102 -3.52 22.79 -4.80
C LYS A 102 -3.83 21.71 -3.78
N LYS A 103 -4.39 20.57 -4.20
CA LYS A 103 -4.60 19.41 -3.31
C LYS A 103 -3.29 18.89 -2.72
N ILE A 104 -2.24 18.76 -3.53
CA ILE A 104 -0.90 18.35 -3.07
C ILE A 104 -0.33 19.35 -2.05
N LEU A 105 -0.44 20.65 -2.33
CA LEU A 105 0.04 21.70 -1.44
C LEU A 105 -0.75 21.76 -0.13
N ASN A 106 -2.08 21.58 -0.18
CA ASN A 106 -2.92 21.46 1.02
C ASN A 106 -2.49 20.26 1.87
N ALA A 107 -2.29 19.08 1.27
CA ALA A 107 -1.82 17.91 2.01
C ALA A 107 -0.45 18.15 2.68
N LYS A 108 0.49 18.82 2.00
CA LYS A 108 1.78 19.24 2.58
C LYS A 108 1.60 20.26 3.72
N PHE A 109 0.62 21.16 3.58
CA PHE A 109 0.29 22.14 4.60
C PHE A 109 -0.27 21.48 5.86
N ASP A 110 -1.25 20.58 5.70
CA ASP A 110 -1.92 19.85 6.77
C ASP A 110 -0.95 18.96 7.55
N ALA A 111 -0.02 18.30 6.84
CA ALA A 111 1.09 17.55 7.43
C ALA A 111 2.16 18.44 8.10
N LYS A 112 1.97 19.76 8.13
CA LYS A 112 2.88 20.77 8.70
C LYS A 112 4.29 20.76 8.09
N LEU A 113 4.45 20.19 6.90
CA LEU A 113 5.75 20.07 6.23
C LEU A 113 6.32 21.43 5.80
N HIS A 114 5.46 22.43 5.60
CA HIS A 114 5.86 23.81 5.34
C HIS A 114 6.57 24.50 6.52
N LYS A 115 6.44 23.97 7.76
CA LYS A 115 7.12 24.50 8.96
C LYS A 115 8.34 23.68 9.38
N SER A 116 8.44 22.44 8.89
CA SER A 116 9.42 21.48 9.39
C SER A 116 10.73 21.59 8.62
N LYS A 117 11.84 21.70 9.36
CA LYS A 117 13.15 21.26 8.89
C LYS A 117 13.33 19.85 9.44
N LEU A 118 13.58 18.87 8.58
CA LEU A 118 13.84 17.51 9.00
C LEU A 118 15.09 17.52 9.91
N VAL A 119 14.92 17.24 11.20
CA VAL A 119 16.02 17.00 12.13
C VAL A 119 15.86 15.58 12.61
N LEU A 120 16.60 14.66 11.98
CA LEU A 120 16.72 13.29 12.47
C LEU A 120 17.71 13.34 13.63
N GLY A 121 17.21 13.14 14.85
CA GLY A 121 18.05 13.10 16.04
C GLY A 121 18.74 11.75 16.19
N ASP A 122 19.80 11.72 17.00
CA ASP A 122 20.56 10.50 17.31
C ASP A 122 19.72 9.42 18.03
N SER A 123 18.53 9.79 18.54
CA SER A 123 17.58 8.89 19.23
C SER A 123 16.63 8.14 18.30
N LEU A 124 16.65 8.37 16.98
CA LEU A 124 15.65 7.84 16.06
C LEU A 124 15.43 6.33 16.18
N HIS A 125 16.51 5.57 16.37
CA HIS A 125 16.43 4.11 16.55
C HIS A 125 15.70 3.75 17.85
N GLN A 126 15.96 4.45 18.95
CA GLN A 126 15.30 4.20 20.23
C GLN A 126 13.82 4.63 20.19
N ASP A 127 13.51 5.67 19.42
CA ASP A 127 12.15 6.16 19.25
C ASP A 127 11.29 5.19 18.41
N ILE A 128 11.88 4.57 17.37
CA ILE A 128 11.20 3.57 16.52
C ILE A 128 11.10 2.21 17.23
N GLU A 129 12.20 1.74 17.82
CA GLU A 129 12.28 0.43 18.49
C GLU A 129 12.18 0.56 20.01
N SER A 130 11.22 1.35 20.48
CA SER A 130 11.00 1.55 21.91
C SER A 130 10.47 0.29 22.59
N SER A 131 10.72 0.16 23.89
CA SER A 131 10.16 -0.93 24.71
C SER A 131 8.63 -0.94 24.69
N ASP A 132 8.01 0.23 24.59
CA ASP A 132 6.56 0.37 24.53
C ASP A 132 6.01 -0.15 23.19
N ALA A 133 6.68 0.16 22.07
CA ALA A 133 6.33 -0.41 20.77
C ALA A 133 6.47 -1.94 20.76
N ALA A 134 7.55 -2.48 21.33
CA ALA A 134 7.74 -3.93 21.45
C ALA A 134 6.64 -4.59 22.30
N LYS A 135 6.26 -3.98 23.43
CA LYS A 135 5.17 -4.46 24.27
C LYS A 135 3.82 -4.43 23.54
N LEU A 136 3.52 -3.34 22.84
CA LEU A 136 2.29 -3.22 22.06
C LEU A 136 2.24 -4.27 20.94
N ASN A 137 3.33 -4.46 20.20
CA ASN A 137 3.44 -5.49 19.17
C ASN A 137 3.16 -6.89 19.72
N HIS A 138 3.66 -7.21 20.92
CA HIS A 138 3.37 -8.48 21.58
C HIS A 138 1.87 -8.64 21.91
N GLN A 139 1.24 -7.60 22.47
CA GLN A 139 -0.18 -7.60 22.80
C GLN A 139 -1.06 -7.74 21.55
N LEU A 140 -0.71 -7.04 20.46
CA LEU A 140 -1.41 -7.14 19.18
C LEU A 140 -1.26 -8.54 18.57
N ALA A 141 -0.06 -9.12 18.61
CA ALA A 141 0.17 -10.47 18.14
C ALA A 141 -0.66 -11.49 18.94
N GLU A 142 -0.65 -11.42 20.26
CA GLU A 142 -1.45 -12.28 21.15
C GLU A 142 -2.95 -12.16 20.85
N ALA A 143 -3.46 -10.93 20.74
CA ALA A 143 -4.87 -10.67 20.45
C ALA A 143 -5.29 -11.08 19.03
N SER A 144 -4.35 -11.14 18.08
CA SER A 144 -4.63 -11.54 16.69
C SER A 144 -4.76 -13.06 16.50
N LEU A 145 -4.16 -13.86 17.39
CA LEU A 145 -4.16 -15.32 17.29
C LEU A 145 -5.58 -15.86 17.50
N THR A 146 -6.09 -16.58 16.51
CA THR A 146 -7.45 -17.15 16.53
C THR A 146 -7.39 -18.67 16.49
N VAL A 147 -7.89 -19.32 17.55
CA VAL A 147 -8.04 -20.79 17.58
C VAL A 147 -9.33 -21.17 16.88
N ILE A 148 -9.21 -21.63 15.62
CA ILE A 148 -10.37 -22.05 14.82
C ILE A 148 -10.99 -23.35 15.35
N GLN A 149 -10.14 -24.26 15.85
CA GLN A 149 -10.58 -25.54 16.39
C GLN A 149 -9.66 -26.00 17.52
N ASN A 150 -10.25 -26.48 18.61
CA ASN A 150 -9.54 -27.10 19.72
C ASN A 150 -10.29 -28.35 20.20
N LYS A 151 -10.42 -29.34 19.31
CA LYS A 151 -11.04 -30.63 19.66
C LYS A 151 -10.19 -31.33 20.70
N ASN A 152 -10.83 -32.00 21.64
CA ASN A 152 -10.19 -32.72 22.75
C ASN A 152 -9.33 -31.84 23.68
N GLN A 153 -9.51 -30.51 23.64
CA GLN A 153 -8.80 -29.56 24.51
C GLN A 153 -7.27 -29.73 24.48
N ILE A 154 -6.71 -29.97 23.30
CA ILE A 154 -5.26 -30.16 23.10
C ILE A 154 -4.48 -28.88 23.44
N LEU A 155 -5.08 -27.70 23.21
CA LEU A 155 -4.52 -26.42 23.62
C LEU A 155 -5.13 -25.94 24.96
N PRO A 156 -4.32 -25.32 25.84
CA PRO A 156 -2.87 -25.14 25.72
C PRO A 156 -2.13 -26.47 25.88
N ILE A 157 -0.98 -26.62 25.22
CA ILE A 157 -0.13 -27.81 25.38
C ILE A 157 0.38 -27.83 26.83
N GLN A 158 0.13 -28.92 27.54
CA GLN A 158 0.57 -29.16 28.90
C GLN A 158 1.54 -30.35 28.94
N GLN A 159 2.28 -30.52 30.04
CA GLN A 159 3.15 -31.69 30.29
C GLN A 159 4.27 -31.90 29.24
N PHE A 160 5.08 -30.86 29.04
CA PHE A 160 6.20 -30.90 28.10
C PHE A 160 7.27 -31.95 28.42
N GLU A 161 7.41 -32.36 29.67
CA GLU A 161 8.44 -33.29 30.16
C GLU A 161 8.27 -34.72 29.63
N ASN A 162 7.04 -35.11 29.30
CA ASN A 162 6.69 -36.47 28.85
C ASN A 162 6.21 -36.50 27.39
N THR A 163 6.40 -35.40 26.65
CA THR A 163 5.88 -35.25 25.29
C THR A 163 7.05 -35.03 24.32
N ASN A 164 7.25 -35.96 23.40
CA ASN A 164 8.16 -35.76 22.28
C ASN A 164 7.51 -34.80 21.27
N ILE A 165 8.11 -33.63 21.07
CA ILE A 165 7.60 -32.62 20.15
C ILE A 165 8.52 -32.57 18.93
N ALA A 166 7.92 -32.81 17.76
CA ALA A 166 8.54 -32.55 16.47
C ALA A 166 8.09 -31.19 15.94
N TYR A 167 9.02 -30.37 15.48
CA TYR A 167 8.72 -29.10 14.83
C TYR A 167 8.88 -29.23 13.31
N VAL A 168 7.78 -29.06 12.57
CA VAL A 168 7.80 -29.09 11.10
C VAL A 168 7.62 -27.66 10.58
N LYS A 169 8.66 -27.14 9.95
CA LYS A 169 8.62 -25.83 9.31
C LYS A 169 7.96 -25.90 7.93
N ILE A 170 7.03 -24.99 7.66
CA ILE A 170 6.40 -24.82 6.36
C ILE A 170 6.64 -23.40 5.86
N GLY A 171 7.16 -23.25 4.63
CA GLY A 171 7.42 -21.96 4.00
C GLY A 171 8.90 -21.56 3.95
N ALA A 172 9.16 -20.39 3.37
CA ALA A 172 10.52 -19.91 3.08
C ALA A 172 11.21 -19.23 4.27
N ALA A 173 10.48 -18.86 5.33
CA ALA A 173 11.07 -18.29 6.53
C ALA A 173 12.02 -19.29 7.22
N THR A 174 13.01 -18.80 7.97
CA THR A 174 13.96 -19.71 8.65
C THR A 174 13.28 -20.49 9.77
N GLY A 175 12.35 -19.87 10.49
CA GLY A 175 11.62 -20.45 11.61
C GLY A 175 12.38 -20.46 12.93
N ASP A 176 13.63 -19.98 12.94
CA ASP A 176 14.56 -20.09 14.07
C ASP A 176 14.00 -19.42 15.32
N TYR A 177 13.45 -18.21 15.21
CA TYR A 177 12.90 -17.48 16.35
C TYR A 177 11.80 -18.25 17.09
N PHE A 178 10.90 -18.90 16.33
CA PHE A 178 9.83 -19.69 16.92
C PHE A 178 10.38 -20.99 17.54
N LEU A 179 11.30 -21.67 16.85
CA LEU A 179 11.93 -22.88 17.35
C LEU A 179 12.74 -22.62 18.62
N ASP A 180 13.52 -21.55 18.67
CA ASP A 180 14.28 -21.14 19.86
C ASP A 180 13.34 -20.77 21.00
N ARG A 181 12.21 -20.12 20.70
CA ARG A 181 11.18 -19.87 21.72
C ARG A 181 10.57 -21.16 22.25
N MET A 182 10.30 -22.16 21.40
CA MET A 182 9.83 -23.48 21.86
C MET A 182 10.87 -24.19 22.74
N ARG A 183 12.15 -24.07 22.38
CA ARG A 183 13.29 -24.65 23.14
C ARG A 183 13.45 -24.06 24.53
N HIS A 184 12.88 -22.88 24.82
CA HIS A 184 12.80 -22.36 26.18
C HIS A 184 11.86 -23.19 27.08
N TYR A 185 10.94 -23.96 26.49
CA TYR A 185 9.95 -24.76 27.24
C TYR A 185 10.28 -26.25 27.30
N THR A 186 10.88 -26.84 26.25
CA THR A 186 11.32 -28.25 26.22
C THR A 186 12.29 -28.56 25.08
N SER A 187 12.89 -29.76 25.08
CA SER A 187 13.69 -30.26 23.95
C SER A 187 12.79 -30.54 22.75
N ILE A 188 13.16 -30.01 21.58
CA ILE A 188 12.42 -30.16 20.31
C ILE A 188 13.32 -30.85 19.30
N GLU A 189 12.84 -31.94 18.70
CA GLU A 189 13.47 -32.56 17.53
C GLU A 189 13.05 -31.80 16.27
N SER A 190 14.03 -31.43 15.44
CA SER A 190 13.88 -30.64 14.20
C SER A 190 14.26 -31.44 12.98
#